data_AF-A0A960T4Y6-F1
#
_entry.id   AF-A0A960T4Y6-F1
#
_cell.length_a   1.000
_cell.length_b   1.000
_cell.length_c   1.000
_cell.angle_alpha   90.00
_cell.angle_beta   90.00
_cell.angle_gamma   90.00
#
_symmetry.space_group_name_H-M   'P 1'
#
loop_
_entity.id
_entity.type
_entity.pdbx_description
1 polymer ?
#
loop_
_entity_poly.entity_id
_entity_poly.type
_entity_poly.pdbx_seq_one_letter_code
_entity_poly.pdbx_strand_id
1 'polypeptide(L)'
;EFMLTQKKLNIRLYSISSSQKAHPDEVHLTVATVRYTSHGRARAGVCSSFLAERVTPNETLIPCFVNHGKGFRLPEPQEETPIIMCGPGTGIAPFRAFLEERKATNAKGKAWLFFGEVSAKSCFFYKEEFEAYLADGTLTKFSTAWSRDQAEKIYVQHKMLEASAEFWAWLEQGAIFYV
;
A
#
# COMPACT_ATOMS: atom_id res chain seq x y z
N GLU A 1 20.91 36.58 4.95
CA GLU A 1 21.52 36.02 3.73
C GLU A 1 21.26 34.52 3.56
N PHE A 2 21.61 33.64 4.52
CA PHE A 2 21.43 32.18 4.41
C PHE A 2 20.01 31.72 4.03
N MET A 3 18.97 32.23 4.71
CA MET A 3 17.57 31.84 4.45
C MET A 3 17.10 32.11 3.01
N LEU A 4 17.67 33.12 2.34
CA LEU A 4 17.31 33.47 0.96
C LEU A 4 17.85 32.46 -0.06
N THR A 5 18.82 31.64 0.34
CA THR A 5 19.44 30.62 -0.53
C THR A 5 18.74 29.26 -0.48
N GLN A 6 17.75 29.10 0.42
CA GLN A 6 17.10 27.81 0.68
C GLN A 6 15.75 27.68 -0.03
N LYS A 7 15.41 26.46 -0.44
CA LYS A 7 14.05 26.15 -0.95
C LYS A 7 13.07 26.06 0.22
N LYS A 8 11.81 26.44 -0.04
CA LYS A 8 10.71 26.21 0.92
C LYS A 8 10.56 24.72 1.20
N LEU A 9 10.19 24.39 2.44
CA LEU A 9 9.89 23.02 2.81
C LEU A 9 8.61 22.57 2.10
N ASN A 10 8.73 21.50 1.31
CA ASN A 10 7.60 20.90 0.60
C ASN A 10 6.89 19.85 1.45
N ILE A 11 5.57 19.77 1.29
CA ILE A 11 4.73 18.69 1.79
C ILE A 11 5.16 17.33 1.24
N ARG A 12 4.82 16.25 1.95
CA ARG A 12 4.93 14.87 1.46
C ARG A 12 3.55 14.27 1.37
N LEU A 13 3.27 13.62 0.24
CA LEU A 13 2.07 12.84 0.04
C LEU A 13 2.37 11.38 0.41
N TYR A 14 1.43 10.77 1.10
CA TYR A 14 1.40 9.33 1.37
C TYR A 14 0.04 8.81 0.92
N SER A 15 0.02 7.64 0.29
CA SER A 15 -1.24 6.95 0.02
C SER A 15 -1.88 6.56 1.34
N ILE A 16 -3.17 6.88 1.49
CA ILE A 16 -3.95 6.49 2.66
C ILE A 16 -4.08 4.96 2.68
N SER A 17 -3.85 4.36 3.85
CA SER A 17 -3.94 2.92 4.08
C SER A 17 -5.13 2.50 4.95
N SER A 18 -6.15 3.36 5.01
CA SER A 18 -7.44 3.07 5.65
C SER A 18 -8.63 3.43 4.76
N SER A 19 -9.74 2.71 4.96
CA SER A 19 -11.07 3.15 4.53
C SER A 19 -11.71 4.01 5.61
N GLN A 20 -12.38 5.10 5.21
CA GLN A 20 -13.19 5.91 6.12
C GLN A 20 -14.45 5.16 6.62
N LYS A 21 -14.95 4.16 5.88
CA LYS A 21 -16.06 3.32 6.37
C LYS A 21 -15.62 2.33 7.46
N ALA A 22 -14.36 1.93 7.44
CA ALA A 22 -13.79 1.10 8.50
C ALA A 22 -13.33 1.96 9.69
N HIS A 23 -12.77 3.14 9.42
CA HIS A 23 -12.21 4.05 10.42
C HIS A 23 -12.69 5.49 10.19
N PRO A 24 -13.86 5.90 10.71
CA PRO A 24 -14.48 7.19 10.40
C PRO A 24 -13.66 8.42 10.82
N ASP A 25 -12.92 8.29 11.93
CA ASP A 25 -12.21 9.39 12.58
C ASP A 25 -10.68 9.28 12.46
N GLU A 26 -10.18 8.33 11.66
CA GLU A 26 -8.75 8.03 11.56
C GLU A 26 -8.26 7.95 10.10
N VAL A 27 -7.01 8.34 9.90
CA VAL A 27 -6.28 8.15 8.64
C VAL A 27 -5.02 7.35 8.91
N HIS A 28 -4.89 6.20 8.24
CA HIS A 28 -3.72 5.32 8.37
C HIS A 28 -2.74 5.58 7.24
N LEU A 29 -1.44 5.46 7.54
CA LEU A 29 -0.35 5.59 6.56
C LEU A 29 0.61 4.39 6.68
N THR A 30 1.12 3.92 5.55
CA THR A 30 2.26 2.97 5.51
C THR A 30 3.53 3.73 5.12
N VAL A 31 4.40 3.99 6.10
CA VAL A 31 5.57 4.88 5.91
C VAL A 31 6.87 4.09 6.05
N ALA A 32 7.66 4.02 4.97
CA ALA A 32 9.04 3.56 5.04
C ALA A 32 9.95 4.73 5.49
N THR A 33 10.64 4.55 6.61
CA THR A 33 11.57 5.57 7.12
C THR A 33 12.84 5.60 6.28
N VAL A 34 13.01 6.68 5.51
CA VAL A 34 14.21 6.87 4.66
C VAL A 34 15.44 7.13 5.53
N ARG A 35 16.45 6.27 5.41
CA ARG A 35 17.77 6.40 6.05
C ARG A 35 18.87 6.04 5.06
N TYR A 36 19.97 6.80 5.06
CA TYR A 36 21.13 6.54 4.21
C TYR A 36 22.37 7.27 4.75
N THR A 37 23.55 6.94 4.22
CA THR A 37 24.80 7.64 4.51
C THR A 37 25.22 8.46 3.30
N SER A 38 25.64 9.70 3.51
CA SER A 38 26.17 10.57 2.46
C SER A 38 27.24 11.50 3.01
N HIS A 39 28.37 11.59 2.30
CA HIS A 39 29.56 12.35 2.72
C HIS A 39 29.99 12.02 4.17
N GLY A 40 30.08 10.73 4.49
CA GLY A 40 30.50 10.23 5.81
C GLY A 40 29.52 10.50 6.95
N ARG A 41 28.30 11.00 6.67
CA ARG A 41 27.30 11.34 7.69
C ARG A 41 26.00 10.58 7.47
N ALA A 42 25.39 10.15 8.57
CA ALA A 42 24.03 9.62 8.56
C ALA A 42 23.04 10.70 8.14
N ARG A 43 22.09 10.33 7.27
CA ARG A 43 21.03 11.18 6.74
C ARG A 43 19.69 10.46 6.85
N ALA A 44 18.63 11.24 6.96
CA ALA A 44 17.27 10.74 7.02
C ALA A 44 16.32 11.59 6.18
N GLY A 45 15.24 10.98 5.70
CA GLY A 45 14.15 11.70 5.04
C GLY A 45 13.39 12.56 6.05
N VAL A 46 13.20 13.84 5.73
CA VAL A 46 12.62 14.83 6.67
C VAL A 46 11.27 14.40 7.24
N CYS A 47 10.30 14.09 6.37
CA CYS A 47 8.94 13.77 6.80
C CYS A 47 8.83 12.35 7.37
N SER A 48 9.42 11.35 6.71
CA SER A 48 9.34 9.97 7.17
C SER A 48 10.00 9.76 8.54
N SER A 49 11.15 10.42 8.80
CA SER A 49 11.80 10.34 10.12
C SER A 49 11.13 11.24 11.16
N PHE A 50 10.49 12.35 10.75
CA PHE A 50 9.64 13.12 11.65
C PHE A 50 8.48 12.26 12.18
N LEU A 51 7.75 11.59 11.30
CA LEU A 51 6.64 10.72 11.68
C LEU A 51 7.10 9.55 12.56
N ALA A 52 8.25 8.95 12.25
CA ALA A 52 8.73 7.76 12.96
C ALA A 52 9.40 8.04 14.32
N GLU A 53 9.97 9.23 14.54
CA GLU A 53 10.88 9.47 15.67
C GLU A 53 10.53 10.70 16.50
N ARG A 54 9.72 11.62 15.96
CA ARG A 54 9.50 12.95 16.56
C ARG A 54 8.03 13.25 16.87
N VAL A 55 7.15 12.29 16.61
CA VAL A 55 5.73 12.35 16.96
C VAL A 55 5.54 11.60 18.26
N THR A 56 5.04 12.28 19.28
CA THR A 56 4.49 11.64 20.47
C THR A 56 3.00 11.37 20.25
N PRO A 57 2.55 10.10 20.32
CA PRO A 57 1.13 9.77 20.16
C PRO A 57 0.24 10.61 21.08
N ASN A 58 -0.89 11.08 20.54
CA ASN A 58 -1.89 11.90 21.25
C ASN A 58 -1.43 13.28 21.76
N GLU A 59 -0.18 13.69 21.51
CA GLU A 59 0.34 14.99 21.94
C GLU A 59 0.78 15.85 20.75
N THR A 60 1.47 15.26 19.78
CA THR A 60 1.99 16.00 18.63
C THR A 60 0.91 16.21 17.58
N LEU A 61 0.49 17.46 17.38
CA LEU A 61 -0.40 17.82 16.28
C LEU A 61 0.36 17.80 14.94
N ILE A 62 -0.15 17.04 13.97
CA ILE A 62 0.43 16.94 12.64
C ILE A 62 -0.47 17.69 11.65
N PRO A 63 0.00 18.81 11.05
CA PRO A 63 -0.76 19.47 9.99
C PRO A 63 -0.90 18.54 8.78
N CYS A 64 -2.14 18.16 8.46
CA CYS A 64 -2.46 17.29 7.34
C CYS A 64 -3.66 17.82 6.55
N PHE A 65 -3.78 17.34 5.32
CA PHE A 65 -4.94 17.58 4.47
C PHE A 65 -5.09 16.41 3.50
N VAL A 66 -6.30 16.20 2.98
CA VAL A 66 -6.57 15.16 1.99
C VAL A 66 -6.33 15.74 0.59
N ASN A 67 -5.51 15.05 -0.21
CA ASN A 67 -5.36 15.34 -1.62
C ASN A 67 -6.25 14.38 -2.43
N HIS A 68 -7.37 14.89 -2.95
CA HIS A 68 -8.29 14.10 -3.77
C HIS A 68 -7.68 13.86 -5.17
N GLY A 69 -6.93 12.78 -5.32
CA GLY A 69 -6.48 12.31 -6.63
C GLY A 69 -7.65 11.94 -7.55
N LYS A 70 -7.46 12.06 -8.86
CA LYS A 70 -8.44 11.61 -9.88
C LYS A 70 -8.07 10.18 -10.31
N GLY A 71 -9.03 9.26 -10.25
CA GLY A 71 -8.93 7.96 -10.95
C GLY A 71 -8.45 6.74 -10.15
N PHE A 72 -8.12 6.85 -8.86
CA PHE A 72 -7.77 5.68 -8.02
C PHE A 72 -8.93 5.34 -7.07
N ARG A 73 -9.91 4.59 -7.58
CA ARG A 73 -11.17 4.26 -6.89
C ARG A 73 -11.57 2.81 -7.18
N LEU A 74 -12.26 2.21 -6.22
CA LEU A 74 -12.93 0.92 -6.40
C LEU A 74 -14.15 1.05 -7.32
N PRO A 75 -14.56 -0.03 -7.99
CA PRO A 75 -15.90 -0.12 -8.59
C PRO A 75 -16.98 -0.08 -7.49
N GLU A 76 -18.24 0.16 -7.87
CA GLU A 76 -19.32 0.17 -6.89
C GLU A 76 -19.48 -1.20 -6.21
N PRO A 77 -19.85 -1.27 -4.92
CA PRO A 77 -19.87 -2.53 -4.18
C PRO A 77 -20.78 -3.61 -4.78
N GLN A 78 -21.84 -3.22 -5.49
CA GLN A 78 -22.79 -4.12 -6.13
C GLN A 78 -22.28 -4.65 -7.47
N GLU A 79 -21.26 -4.03 -8.06
CA GLU A 79 -20.63 -4.53 -9.28
C GLU A 79 -19.83 -5.79 -8.97
N GLU A 80 -19.90 -6.77 -9.87
CA GLU A 80 -19.07 -7.97 -9.81
C GLU A 80 -17.72 -7.79 -10.51
N THR A 81 -17.42 -6.56 -10.96
CA THR A 81 -16.17 -6.16 -11.61
C THR A 81 -14.97 -6.62 -10.77
N PRO A 82 -14.14 -7.56 -11.27
CA PRO A 82 -12.98 -8.03 -10.53
C PRO A 82 -11.92 -6.93 -10.40
N ILE A 83 -11.11 -6.98 -9.36
CA ILE A 83 -9.98 -6.07 -9.19
C ILE A 83 -8.68 -6.86 -9.04
N ILE A 84 -7.63 -6.38 -9.71
CA ILE A 84 -6.27 -6.88 -9.57
C ILE A 84 -5.41 -5.74 -9.02
N MET A 85 -4.76 -5.98 -7.89
CA MET A 85 -4.00 -4.99 -7.14
C MET A 85 -2.54 -5.42 -7.10
N CYS A 86 -1.61 -4.55 -7.48
CA CYS A 86 -0.18 -4.81 -7.44
C CYS A 86 0.54 -3.74 -6.63
N GLY A 87 0.91 -4.05 -5.39
CA GLY A 87 1.50 -3.07 -4.48
C GLY A 87 2.71 -3.61 -3.73
N PRO A 88 3.89 -3.76 -4.36
CA PRO A 88 5.11 -4.14 -3.65
C PRO A 88 5.56 -3.05 -2.66
N GLY A 89 6.18 -3.46 -1.56
CA GLY A 89 6.65 -2.56 -0.51
C GLY A 89 5.55 -1.65 0.05
N THR A 90 5.84 -0.36 0.22
CA THR A 90 4.84 0.63 0.67
C THR A 90 3.75 0.90 -0.36
N GLY A 91 3.86 0.39 -1.59
CA GLY A 91 2.79 0.40 -2.58
C GLY A 91 1.54 -0.37 -2.14
N ILE A 92 1.63 -1.16 -1.06
CA ILE A 92 0.48 -1.87 -0.48
C ILE A 92 -0.54 -0.96 0.22
N ALA A 93 -0.13 0.26 0.60
CA ALA A 93 -0.94 1.19 1.39
C ALA A 93 -2.40 1.34 0.87
N PRO A 94 -2.64 1.78 -0.37
CA PRO A 94 -4.01 1.96 -0.85
C PRO A 94 -4.78 0.63 -0.99
N PHE A 95 -4.11 -0.50 -1.11
CA PHE A 95 -4.76 -1.81 -1.23
C PHE A 95 -5.25 -2.35 0.12
N ARG A 96 -4.58 -1.98 1.22
CA ARG A 96 -5.16 -2.14 2.55
C ARG A 96 -6.46 -1.36 2.68
N ALA A 97 -6.46 -0.08 2.29
CA ALA A 97 -7.67 0.76 2.30
C ALA A 97 -8.80 0.18 1.43
N PHE A 98 -8.45 -0.36 0.24
CA PHE A 98 -9.42 -1.00 -0.64
C PHE A 98 -10.04 -2.24 -0.02
N LEU A 99 -9.25 -3.09 0.64
CA LEU A 99 -9.78 -4.29 1.30
C LEU A 99 -10.63 -3.96 2.53
N GLU A 100 -10.25 -2.95 3.31
CA GLU A 100 -11.11 -2.43 4.38
C GLU A 100 -12.45 -1.90 3.84
N GLU A 101 -12.44 -1.11 2.76
CA GLU A 101 -13.66 -0.59 2.12
C GLU A 101 -14.55 -1.73 1.59
N ARG A 102 -13.94 -2.70 0.90
CA ARG A 102 -14.66 -3.85 0.34
C ARG A 102 -15.32 -4.69 1.42
N LYS A 103 -14.64 -4.91 2.55
CA LYS A 103 -15.22 -5.58 3.71
C LYS A 103 -16.38 -4.79 4.31
N ALA A 104 -16.19 -3.49 4.54
CA ALA A 104 -17.23 -2.63 5.12
C ALA A 104 -18.48 -2.50 4.23
N THR A 105 -18.33 -2.67 2.92
CA THR A 105 -19.41 -2.54 1.93
C THR A 105 -19.97 -3.86 1.43
N ASN A 106 -19.40 -5.00 1.86
CA ASN A 106 -19.73 -6.34 1.34
C ASN A 106 -19.64 -6.42 -0.20
N ALA A 107 -18.58 -5.83 -0.77
CA ALA A 107 -18.38 -5.76 -2.22
C ALA A 107 -18.39 -7.16 -2.88
N LYS A 108 -19.05 -7.28 -4.03
CA LYS A 108 -19.32 -8.57 -4.69
C LYS A 108 -18.22 -9.05 -5.63
N GLY A 109 -17.59 -8.13 -6.37
CA GLY A 109 -16.53 -8.50 -7.32
C GLY A 109 -15.32 -9.14 -6.65
N LYS A 110 -14.60 -10.01 -7.38
CA LYS A 110 -13.40 -10.70 -6.87
C LYS A 110 -12.23 -9.74 -6.65
N ALA A 111 -11.30 -10.07 -5.75
CA ALA A 111 -10.09 -9.29 -5.51
C ALA A 111 -8.83 -10.15 -5.48
N TRP A 112 -7.81 -9.74 -6.21
CA TRP A 112 -6.50 -10.39 -6.22
C TRP A 112 -5.41 -9.38 -5.87
N LEU A 113 -4.65 -9.66 -4.82
CA LEU A 113 -3.49 -8.87 -4.41
C LEU A 113 -2.17 -9.55 -4.80
N PHE A 114 -1.31 -8.82 -5.48
CA PHE A 114 0.11 -9.11 -5.66
C PHE A 114 0.92 -8.22 -4.72
N PHE A 115 1.62 -8.83 -3.76
CA PHE A 115 2.54 -8.16 -2.86
C PHE A 115 3.96 -8.67 -3.08
N GLY A 116 4.94 -7.81 -2.90
CA GLY A 116 6.32 -8.26 -2.85
C GLY A 116 7.17 -7.40 -1.93
N GLU A 117 8.12 -8.04 -1.26
CA GLU A 117 9.11 -7.38 -0.43
C GLU A 117 10.44 -8.16 -0.38
N VAL A 118 11.38 -7.72 0.45
CA VAL A 118 12.69 -8.33 0.66
C VAL A 118 12.55 -9.73 1.24
N SER A 119 11.80 -9.90 2.33
CA SER A 119 11.67 -11.19 3.03
C SER A 119 10.32 -11.34 3.72
N ALA A 120 9.75 -12.55 3.65
CA ALA A 120 8.52 -12.90 4.36
C ALA A 120 8.68 -12.79 5.87
N LYS A 121 9.89 -13.02 6.39
CA LYS A 121 10.15 -13.07 7.83
C LYS A 121 10.12 -11.69 8.49
N SER A 122 10.59 -10.66 7.79
CA SER A 122 10.78 -9.32 8.38
C SER A 122 9.96 -8.22 7.73
N CYS A 123 9.45 -8.45 6.52
CA CYS A 123 8.85 -7.40 5.70
C CYS A 123 7.45 -7.77 5.18
N PHE A 124 6.76 -8.70 5.85
CA PHE A 124 5.39 -9.06 5.50
C PHE A 124 4.40 -8.10 6.18
N PHE A 125 4.19 -6.94 5.54
CA PHE A 125 3.28 -5.92 6.05
C PHE A 125 1.84 -6.44 6.09
N TYR A 126 1.15 -6.20 7.21
CA TYR A 126 -0.27 -6.52 7.43
C TYR A 126 -0.64 -7.98 7.14
N LYS A 127 0.30 -8.92 7.37
CA LYS A 127 0.13 -10.34 7.07
C LYS A 127 -1.19 -10.88 7.63
N GLU A 128 -1.42 -10.68 8.92
CA GLU A 128 -2.58 -11.22 9.62
C GLU A 128 -3.90 -10.64 9.08
N GLU A 129 -3.90 -9.37 8.67
CA GLU A 129 -5.08 -8.74 8.06
C GLU A 129 -5.41 -9.37 6.70
N PHE A 130 -4.41 -9.55 5.82
CA PHE A 130 -4.64 -10.15 4.51
C PHE A 130 -4.98 -11.65 4.57
N GLU A 131 -4.41 -12.39 5.53
CA GLU A 131 -4.81 -13.77 5.79
C GLU A 131 -6.26 -13.85 6.27
N ALA A 132 -6.71 -12.91 7.12
CA ALA A 132 -8.10 -12.82 7.54
C ALA A 132 -9.05 -12.47 6.37
N TYR A 133 -8.66 -11.53 5.51
CA TYR A 133 -9.45 -11.19 4.31
C TYR A 133 -9.52 -12.34 3.30
N LEU A 134 -8.47 -13.17 3.21
CA LEU A 134 -8.50 -14.37 2.38
C LEU A 134 -9.45 -15.42 2.97
N ALA A 135 -9.47 -15.56 4.30
CA ALA A 135 -10.34 -16.51 5.00
C ALA A 135 -11.82 -16.12 4.95
N ASP A 136 -12.15 -14.81 5.02
CA ASP A 136 -13.53 -14.32 4.98
C ASP A 136 -14.07 -14.02 3.57
N GLY A 137 -13.21 -14.14 2.54
CA GLY A 137 -13.57 -13.94 1.14
C GLY A 137 -13.52 -12.49 0.65
N THR A 138 -13.19 -11.51 1.51
CA THR A 138 -12.95 -10.11 1.10
C THR A 138 -11.85 -10.02 0.04
N LEU A 139 -10.80 -10.81 0.20
CA LEU A 139 -9.72 -11.03 -0.74
C LEU A 139 -9.88 -12.44 -1.34
N THR A 140 -10.00 -12.54 -2.66
CA THR A 140 -10.17 -13.83 -3.34
C THR A 140 -8.84 -14.57 -3.49
N LYS A 141 -7.76 -13.83 -3.73
CA LYS A 141 -6.45 -14.42 -3.99
C LYS A 141 -5.31 -13.51 -3.52
N PHE A 142 -4.29 -14.11 -2.93
CA PHE A 142 -3.09 -13.40 -2.47
C PHE A 142 -1.84 -14.06 -3.04
N SER A 143 -1.03 -13.29 -3.78
CA SER A 143 0.20 -13.75 -4.41
C SER A 143 1.39 -12.93 -3.89
N THR A 144 2.34 -13.60 -3.26
CA THR A 144 3.51 -12.96 -2.64
C THR A 144 4.79 -13.25 -3.40
N ALA A 145 5.70 -12.27 -3.43
CA ALA A 145 7.01 -12.35 -4.05
C ALA A 145 8.10 -11.84 -3.11
N TRP A 146 9.06 -12.71 -2.77
CA TRP A 146 10.13 -12.39 -1.82
C TRP A 146 11.45 -12.29 -2.56
N SER A 147 12.06 -11.10 -2.59
CA SER A 147 13.25 -10.88 -3.41
C SER A 147 14.55 -11.42 -2.78
N ARG A 148 14.54 -11.85 -1.51
CA ARG A 148 15.74 -12.33 -0.80
C ARG A 148 15.54 -13.57 0.08
N ASP A 149 14.40 -14.25 -0.02
CA ASP A 149 14.19 -15.52 0.72
C ASP A 149 14.86 -16.73 0.04
N GLN A 150 15.33 -16.54 -1.20
CA GLN A 150 16.08 -17.53 -1.97
C GLN A 150 17.18 -16.86 -2.81
N ALA A 151 18.02 -17.67 -3.47
CA ALA A 151 19.11 -17.17 -4.32
C ALA A 151 18.60 -16.33 -5.50
N GLU A 152 17.57 -16.82 -6.20
CA GLU A 152 16.97 -16.14 -7.34
C GLU A 152 16.06 -14.98 -6.91
N LYS A 153 16.06 -13.89 -7.69
CA LYS A 153 15.19 -12.74 -7.42
C LYS A 153 13.77 -13.00 -7.90
N ILE A 154 12.84 -13.10 -6.96
CA ILE A 154 11.41 -13.21 -7.25
C ILE A 154 10.73 -11.86 -6.99
N TYR A 155 10.09 -11.31 -8.01
CA TYR A 155 9.32 -10.08 -7.96
C TYR A 155 7.87 -10.33 -8.39
N VAL A 156 6.99 -9.34 -8.16
CA VAL A 156 5.55 -9.46 -8.44
C VAL A 156 5.26 -9.78 -9.91
N GLN A 157 6.04 -9.25 -10.86
CA GLN A 157 5.89 -9.57 -12.28
C GLN A 157 6.19 -11.04 -12.60
N HIS A 158 7.07 -11.70 -11.84
CA HIS A 158 7.31 -13.14 -12.00
C HIS A 158 6.08 -13.94 -11.56
N LYS A 159 5.41 -13.52 -10.47
CA LYS A 159 4.15 -14.11 -10.00
C LYS A 159 2.98 -13.87 -10.94
N MET A 160 2.94 -12.71 -11.59
CA MET A 160 1.97 -12.44 -12.65
C MET A 160 2.18 -13.34 -13.87
N LEU A 161 3.44 -13.55 -14.28
CA LEU A 161 3.77 -14.45 -15.40
C LEU A 161 3.43 -15.91 -15.07
N GLU A 162 3.74 -16.37 -13.85
CA GLU A 162 3.39 -17.70 -13.35
C GLU A 162 1.87 -17.96 -13.41
N ALA A 163 1.07 -16.93 -13.11
CA ALA A 163 -0.38 -17.01 -13.13
C ALA A 163 -1.01 -16.35 -14.37
N SER A 164 -0.26 -16.24 -15.48
CA SER A 164 -0.62 -15.41 -16.65
C SER A 164 -1.97 -15.77 -17.28
N ALA A 165 -2.29 -17.06 -17.39
CA ALA A 165 -3.57 -17.51 -17.94
C ALA A 165 -4.76 -17.03 -17.09
N GLU A 166 -4.66 -17.12 -15.77
CA GLU A 166 -5.71 -16.66 -14.86
C GLU A 166 -5.77 -15.13 -14.79
N PHE A 167 -4.60 -14.47 -14.77
CA PHE A 167 -4.50 -13.01 -14.85
C PHE A 167 -5.21 -12.49 -16.10
N TRP A 168 -4.94 -13.09 -17.26
CA TRP A 168 -5.61 -12.75 -18.51
C TRP A 168 -7.12 -13.02 -18.45
N ALA A 169 -7.54 -14.16 -17.92
CA ALA A 169 -8.97 -14.48 -17.78
C ALA A 169 -9.73 -13.47 -16.91
N TRP A 170 -9.10 -12.88 -15.88
CA TRP A 170 -9.70 -11.81 -15.09
C TRP A 170 -9.80 -10.50 -15.90
N LEU A 171 -8.78 -10.16 -16.70
CA LEU A 171 -8.84 -9.00 -17.60
C LEU A 171 -9.96 -9.15 -18.63
N GLU A 172 -10.15 -10.34 -19.21
CA GLU A 172 -11.26 -10.63 -20.13
C GLU A 172 -12.65 -10.50 -19.46
N GLN A 173 -12.72 -10.69 -18.14
CA GLN A 173 -13.92 -10.43 -17.33
C GLN A 173 -14.10 -8.93 -16.99
N GLY A 174 -13.27 -8.04 -17.54
CA GLY A 174 -13.34 -6.60 -17.31
C GLY A 174 -12.66 -6.15 -16.01
N ALA A 175 -11.69 -6.92 -15.50
CA ALA A 175 -11.02 -6.55 -14.26
C ALA A 175 -10.31 -5.19 -14.34
N ILE A 176 -10.39 -4.41 -13.26
CA ILE A 176 -9.62 -3.18 -13.11
C ILE A 176 -8.26 -3.52 -12.50
N PHE A 177 -7.18 -3.14 -13.18
CA PHE A 177 -5.82 -3.35 -12.71
C PHE A 177 -5.24 -2.07 -12.08
N TYR A 178 -4.76 -2.19 -10.85
CA TYR A 178 -4.16 -1.12 -10.07
C TYR A 178 -2.69 -1.42 -9.76
N VAL A 179 -1.82 -0.42 -9.94
CA VAL A 179 -0.37 -0.46 -9.65
C VAL A 179 0.05 0.80 -8.93
#